data_AF-D3Z0R5-F1
#
_entry.id   AF-D3Z0R5-F1
#
_cell.length_a   1.000
_cell.length_b   1.000
_cell.length_c   1.000
_cell.angle_alpha   90.00
_cell.angle_beta   90.00
_cell.angle_gamma   90.00
#
_symmetry.space_group_name_H-M   'P 1'
#
loop_
_entity.id
_entity.type
_entity.pdbx_description
1 polymer ?
#
loop_
_entity_poly.entity_id
_entity_poly.type
_entity_poly.pdbx_seq_one_letter_code
_entity_poly.pdbx_strand_id
1 'polypeptide(L)'
;MKLIILEHYSQASEWAAKYIRNRIIQFNPGPDKYFTLGLPTGSTPLGCYQKLIEYYKNGDLSFQYVKTFNMDEYVGLPRDHPESYHSFMWNNFFKHIDIHPENTHILDGNAADLQAECDAFEEK
;
A
#
# COMPACT_ATOMS: atom_id res chain seq x y z
N MET A 1 22.37 6.85 3.38
CA MET A 1 21.45 6.18 2.44
C MET A 1 21.98 4.82 2.06
N LYS A 2 21.15 3.95 1.45
CA LYS A 2 21.60 2.75 0.73
C LYS A 2 21.02 2.84 -0.67
N LEU A 3 21.88 2.82 -1.69
CA LEU A 3 21.46 2.82 -3.10
C LEU A 3 21.58 1.40 -3.64
N ILE A 4 20.49 0.88 -4.19
CA ILE A 4 20.43 -0.46 -4.78
C ILE A 4 20.26 -0.30 -6.28
N ILE A 5 21.23 -0.78 -7.05
CA ILE A 5 21.26 -0.66 -8.51
C ILE A 5 20.99 -2.05 -9.09
N LEU A 6 19.94 -2.13 -9.91
CA LEU A 6 19.51 -3.35 -10.58
C LEU A 6 19.32 -3.05 -12.06
N GLU A 7 19.45 -4.08 -12.89
CA GLU A 7 19.59 -3.93 -14.35
C GLU A 7 18.27 -3.56 -15.02
N HIS A 8 17.16 -4.17 -14.56
CA HIS A 8 15.84 -3.99 -15.15
C HIS A 8 14.76 -3.66 -14.12
N TYR A 9 13.70 -3.00 -14.59
CA TYR A 9 12.51 -2.66 -13.81
C TYR A 9 11.94 -3.86 -13.01
N SER A 10 11.90 -5.04 -13.62
CA SER A 10 11.39 -6.26 -12.99
C SER A 10 12.20 -6.66 -11.76
N GLN A 11 13.53 -6.55 -11.83
CA GLN A 11 14.42 -6.85 -10.70
C GLN A 11 14.28 -5.81 -9.60
N ALA A 12 14.19 -4.52 -9.95
CA ALA A 12 13.94 -3.45 -8.98
C ALA A 12 12.60 -3.62 -8.24
N SER A 13 11.55 -3.96 -8.99
CA SER A 13 10.23 -4.28 -8.46
C SER A 13 10.27 -5.48 -7.51
N GLU A 14 10.92 -6.57 -7.93
CA GLU A 14 11.05 -7.77 -7.11
C GLU A 14 11.90 -7.53 -5.86
N TRP A 15 12.98 -6.75 -5.96
CA TRP A 15 13.82 -6.43 -4.82
C TRP A 15 13.03 -5.65 -3.75
N ALA A 16 12.25 -4.65 -4.17
CA ALA A 16 11.39 -3.90 -3.26
C ALA A 16 10.34 -4.81 -2.59
N ALA A 17 9.69 -5.68 -3.37
CA ALA A 17 8.71 -6.63 -2.84
C ALA A 17 9.33 -7.62 -1.84
N LYS A 18 10.52 -8.16 -2.13
CA LYS A 18 11.29 -9.03 -1.22
C LYS A 18 11.65 -8.30 0.07
N TYR A 19 12.06 -7.04 -0.03
CA TYR A 19 12.38 -6.24 1.14
C TYR A 19 11.14 -6.04 2.02
N ILE A 20 10.01 -5.63 1.44
CA ILE A 20 8.74 -5.45 2.17
C ILE A 20 8.29 -6.78 2.82
N ARG A 21 8.26 -7.89 2.06
CA ARG A 21 7.96 -9.23 2.56
C ARG A 21 8.80 -9.57 3.79
N ASN A 22 10.12 -9.44 3.67
CA ASN A 22 11.03 -9.79 4.76
C ASN A 22 10.83 -8.88 5.99
N ARG A 23 10.57 -7.59 5.79
CA ARG A 23 10.30 -6.65 6.88
C ARG A 23 9.01 -7.01 7.63
N ILE A 24 7.94 -7.35 6.92
CA ILE A 24 6.68 -7.79 7.53
C ILE A 24 6.89 -9.09 8.32
N ILE A 25 7.49 -10.12 7.70
CA ILE A 25 7.71 -11.42 8.35
C ILE A 25 8.61 -11.30 9.58
N GLN A 26 9.73 -10.57 9.47
CA GLN A 26 10.66 -10.38 10.59
C GLN A 26 10.07 -9.54 11.72
N PHE A 27 9.18 -8.61 11.40
CA PHE A 27 8.47 -7.84 12.42
C PHE A 27 7.45 -8.71 13.18
N ASN A 28 6.93 -9.76 12.53
CA ASN A 28 5.96 -10.71 13.07
C ASN A 28 4.75 -9.97 13.67
N PRO A 29 3.93 -9.29 12.83
CA PRO A 29 2.78 -8.53 13.31
C PRO A 29 1.68 -9.45 13.83
N GLY A 30 0.86 -8.91 14.73
CA GLY A 30 -0.24 -9.61 15.38
C GLY A 30 -1.33 -8.65 15.85
N PRO A 31 -2.36 -9.15 16.56
CA PRO A 31 -3.55 -8.37 16.92
C PRO A 31 -3.24 -7.13 17.77
N ASP A 32 -2.18 -7.18 18.58
CA ASP A 32 -1.76 -6.06 19.44
C ASP A 32 -0.56 -5.28 18.87
N LYS A 33 -0.05 -5.67 17.69
CA LYS A 33 1.17 -5.10 17.10
C LYS A 33 1.13 -5.16 15.57
N TYR A 34 0.46 -4.19 14.96
CA TYR A 34 0.36 -4.07 13.51
C TYR A 34 1.67 -3.60 12.88
N PHE A 35 1.93 -4.05 11.65
CA PHE A 35 2.96 -3.46 10.79
C PHE A 35 2.34 -2.31 9.98
N THR A 36 2.81 -1.08 10.18
CA THR A 36 2.35 0.09 9.42
C THR A 36 3.19 0.29 8.16
N LEU A 37 2.53 0.40 7.01
CA LEU A 37 3.16 0.45 5.69
C LEU A 37 2.66 1.65 4.88
N GLY A 38 3.55 2.60 4.60
CA GLY A 38 3.29 3.69 3.64
C GLY A 38 3.37 3.20 2.19
N LEU A 39 2.41 3.59 1.35
CA LEU A 39 2.26 3.07 -0.02
C LEU A 39 2.09 4.17 -1.09
N PRO A 40 2.83 4.08 -2.22
CA PRO A 40 2.62 4.96 -3.37
C PRO A 40 1.68 4.36 -4.44
N THR A 41 1.19 5.19 -5.36
CA THR A 41 0.51 4.77 -6.59
C THR A 41 1.38 5.00 -7.83
N GLY A 42 0.83 4.79 -9.03
CA GLY A 42 1.51 5.00 -10.31
C GLY A 42 2.15 3.75 -10.91
N SER A 43 2.79 3.90 -12.06
CA SER A 43 3.34 2.78 -12.83
C SER A 43 4.56 2.13 -12.15
N THR A 44 5.40 2.93 -11.48
CA THR A 44 6.62 2.47 -10.81
C THR A 44 6.38 1.38 -9.75
N PRO A 45 5.44 1.49 -8.80
CA PRO A 45 5.20 0.45 -7.81
C PRO A 45 4.39 -0.75 -8.33
N LEU A 46 3.84 -0.72 -9.54
CA LEU A 46 2.91 -1.75 -10.03
C LEU A 46 3.54 -3.15 -10.04
N GLY A 47 4.80 -3.27 -10.46
CA GLY A 47 5.54 -4.53 -10.44
C GLY A 47 5.82 -5.04 -9.02
N CYS A 48 6.00 -4.13 -8.06
CA CYS A 48 6.14 -4.48 -6.65
C CYS A 48 4.83 -5.07 -6.11
N TYR A 49 3.68 -4.44 -6.39
CA TYR A 49 2.37 -4.96 -5.98
C TYR A 49 2.07 -6.34 -6.58
N GLN A 50 2.37 -6.54 -7.86
CA GLN A 50 2.23 -7.85 -8.50
C GLN A 50 3.03 -8.93 -7.76
N LYS A 51 4.28 -8.64 -7.37
CA LYS A 51 5.12 -9.58 -6.60
C LYS A 51 4.63 -9.81 -5.18
N LEU A 52 4.12 -8.78 -4.50
CA LEU A 52 3.51 -8.94 -3.17
C LEU A 52 2.25 -9.81 -3.22
N ILE A 53 1.42 -9.66 -4.27
CA ILE A 53 0.26 -10.52 -4.50
C ILE A 53 0.69 -11.97 -4.77
N GLU A 54 1.74 -12.18 -5.58
CA GLU A 54 2.30 -13.52 -5.80
C GLU A 54 2.74 -14.17 -4.47
N TYR A 55 3.45 -13.44 -3.60
CA TYR A 55 3.85 -13.96 -2.29
C TYR A 55 2.64 -14.29 -1.40
N TYR A 56 1.61 -13.45 -1.38
CA TYR A 56 0.38 -13.77 -0.67
C TYR A 56 -0.29 -15.04 -1.19
N LYS A 57 -0.49 -15.13 -2.52
CA LYS A 57 -1.14 -16.30 -3.16
C LYS A 57 -0.36 -17.60 -2.95
N ASN A 58 0.96 -17.52 -2.79
CA ASN A 58 1.82 -18.67 -2.50
C ASN A 58 1.82 -19.08 -1.01
N GLY A 59 1.11 -18.36 -0.14
CA GLY A 59 1.11 -18.60 1.32
C GLY A 59 2.37 -18.12 2.03
N ASP A 60 3.17 -17.31 1.36
CA ASP A 60 4.50 -16.86 1.76
C ASP A 60 4.48 -15.54 2.56
N LEU A 61 3.34 -14.83 2.55
CA LEU A 61 3.13 -13.52 3.15
C LEU A 61 1.64 -13.33 3.49
N SER A 62 1.34 -12.65 4.60
CA SER A 62 -0.01 -12.24 4.98
C SER A 62 -0.03 -10.76 5.34
N PHE A 63 -1.13 -10.10 5.03
CA PHE A 63 -1.43 -8.70 5.32
C PHE A 63 -2.51 -8.54 6.40
N GLN A 64 -2.95 -9.63 7.03
CA GLN A 64 -4.00 -9.61 8.05
C GLN A 64 -3.73 -8.60 9.18
N TYR A 65 -2.47 -8.50 9.62
CA TYR A 65 -2.02 -7.56 10.66
C TYR A 65 -1.15 -6.42 10.11
N VAL A 66 -1.43 -5.99 8.87
CA VAL A 66 -0.82 -4.82 8.24
C VAL A 66 -1.84 -3.68 8.18
N LYS A 67 -1.39 -2.46 8.47
CA LYS A 67 -2.12 -1.22 8.23
C LYS A 67 -1.42 -0.43 7.14
N THR A 68 -2.15 0.09 6.16
CA THR A 68 -1.57 0.84 5.05
C THR A 68 -2.01 2.29 5.05
N PHE A 69 -1.10 3.17 4.67
CA PHE A 69 -1.35 4.60 4.51
C PHE A 69 -0.83 5.03 3.15
N ASN A 70 -1.72 5.49 2.27
CA ASN A 70 -1.32 6.05 0.98
C ASN A 70 -0.78 7.47 1.14
N MET A 71 0.18 7.85 0.29
CA MET A 71 0.85 9.15 0.38
C MET A 71 -0.07 10.34 0.06
N ASP A 72 -1.01 10.15 -0.86
CA ASP A 72 -1.78 11.20 -1.51
C ASP A 72 -3.10 10.68 -2.09
N GLU A 73 -3.97 11.61 -2.50
CA GLU A 73 -5.16 11.40 -3.35
C GLU A 73 -5.48 12.70 -4.10
N TYR A 74 -6.15 12.61 -5.25
CA TYR A 74 -6.63 13.77 -6.00
C TYR A 74 -7.82 14.45 -5.31
N VAL A 75 -7.75 15.79 -5.23
CA VAL A 75 -8.88 16.61 -4.77
C VAL A 75 -9.96 16.73 -5.83
N GLY A 76 -11.22 16.51 -5.45
CA GLY A 76 -12.40 16.70 -6.32
C GLY A 76 -12.64 15.60 -7.36
N LEU A 77 -11.85 14.54 -7.36
CA LEU A 77 -12.05 13.39 -8.26
C LEU A 77 -12.95 12.36 -7.57
N PRO A 78 -14.04 11.87 -8.20
CA PRO A 78 -14.90 10.87 -7.59
C PRO A 78 -14.10 9.65 -7.12
N ARG A 79 -14.40 9.16 -5.91
CA ARG A 79 -13.68 8.02 -5.30
C ARG A 79 -13.69 6.76 -6.17
N ASP A 80 -14.76 6.55 -6.93
CA ASP A 80 -14.95 5.42 -7.84
C ASP A 80 -14.43 5.68 -9.27
N HIS A 81 -13.91 6.89 -9.55
CA HIS A 81 -13.28 7.19 -10.82
C HIS A 81 -12.09 6.24 -11.04
N PRO A 82 -11.90 5.67 -12.24
CA PRO A 82 -10.86 4.65 -12.49
C PRO A 82 -9.43 5.13 -12.21
N GLU A 83 -9.17 6.43 -12.38
CA GLU A 83 -7.87 7.06 -12.14
C GLU A 83 -7.70 7.64 -10.72
N SER A 84 -8.69 7.49 -9.83
CA SER A 84 -8.48 7.84 -8.41
C SER A 84 -7.48 6.89 -7.77
N TYR A 85 -6.78 7.33 -6.72
CA TYR A 85 -5.85 6.48 -6.01
C TYR A 85 -6.58 5.43 -5.15
N HIS A 86 -7.80 5.72 -4.70
CA HIS A 86 -8.76 4.72 -4.19
C HIS A 86 -8.98 3.57 -5.19
N SER A 87 -9.36 3.88 -6.43
CA SER A 87 -9.54 2.88 -7.49
C SER A 87 -8.24 2.15 -7.85
N PHE A 88 -7.13 2.88 -7.94
CA PHE A 88 -5.83 2.29 -8.25
C PHE A 88 -5.45 1.23 -7.21
N MET A 89 -5.50 1.58 -5.92
CA MET A 89 -5.07 0.69 -4.84
C MET A 89 -6.01 -0.51 -4.70
N TRP A 90 -7.32 -0.28 -4.80
CA TRP A 90 -8.29 -1.37 -4.75
C TRP A 90 -8.07 -2.36 -5.90
N ASN A 91 -7.92 -1.85 -7.13
CA ASN A 91 -7.84 -2.70 -8.32
C ASN A 91 -6.50 -3.40 -8.50
N ASN A 92 -5.41 -2.77 -8.09
CA ASN A 92 -4.06 -3.28 -8.32
C ASN A 92 -3.45 -3.98 -7.10
N PHE A 93 -4.04 -3.83 -5.90
CA PHE A 93 -3.46 -4.43 -4.69
C PHE A 93 -4.50 -4.99 -3.72
N PHE A 94 -5.30 -4.13 -3.07
CA PHE A 94 -6.06 -4.52 -1.87
C PHE A 94 -7.06 -5.65 -2.09
N LYS A 95 -7.77 -5.69 -3.22
CA LYS A 95 -8.76 -6.75 -3.50
C LYS A 95 -8.13 -8.13 -3.76
N HIS A 96 -6.81 -8.22 -3.86
CA HIS A 96 -6.07 -9.45 -4.20
C HIS A 96 -5.32 -10.07 -3.02
N ILE A 97 -5.39 -9.45 -1.83
CA ILE A 97 -4.69 -9.85 -0.61
C ILE A 97 -5.67 -9.97 0.57
N ASP A 98 -5.21 -10.48 1.70
CA ASP A 98 -5.98 -10.67 2.94
C ASP A 98 -5.95 -9.44 3.88
N ILE A 99 -5.67 -8.25 3.37
CA ILE A 99 -5.72 -7.04 4.19
C ILE A 99 -7.17 -6.72 4.55
N HIS A 100 -7.37 -6.35 5.81
CA HIS A 100 -8.65 -5.89 6.31
C HIS A 100 -8.96 -4.47 5.78
N PRO A 101 -10.15 -4.22 5.18
CA PRO A 101 -10.49 -2.90 4.65
C PRO A 101 -10.38 -1.77 5.67
N GLU A 102 -10.74 -2.02 6.93
CA GLU A 102 -10.62 -1.08 8.05
C GLU A 102 -9.18 -0.67 8.38
N ASN A 103 -8.20 -1.44 7.91
CA ASN A 103 -6.76 -1.18 8.05
C ASN A 103 -6.15 -0.53 6.80
N THR A 104 -6.97 -0.16 5.81
CA THR A 104 -6.52 0.57 4.62
C THR A 104 -6.93 2.04 4.70
N HIS A 105 -5.95 2.94 4.68
CA HIS A 105 -6.17 4.37 4.83
C HIS A 105 -5.65 5.12 3.60
N ILE A 106 -6.54 5.86 2.94
CA ILE A 106 -6.26 6.77 1.83
C ILE A 106 -7.01 8.06 2.14
N LEU A 107 -6.35 9.21 1.92
CA LEU A 107 -6.96 10.53 2.08
C LEU A 107 -8.28 10.63 1.30
N ASP A 108 -9.26 11.34 1.88
CA ASP A 108 -10.49 11.69 1.19
C ASP A 108 -10.35 13.02 0.45
N GLY A 109 -9.95 12.95 -0.83
CA GLY A 109 -9.85 14.13 -1.70
C GLY A 109 -11.19 14.86 -1.96
N ASN A 110 -12.32 14.33 -1.48
CA ASN A 110 -13.63 14.97 -1.58
C ASN A 110 -14.19 15.40 -0.21
N ALA A 111 -13.37 15.43 0.84
CA ALA A 111 -13.77 15.95 2.15
C ALA A 111 -14.24 17.41 2.05
N ALA A 112 -15.24 17.77 2.86
CA ALA A 112 -15.77 19.13 2.91
C ALA A 112 -14.76 20.15 3.46
N ASP A 113 -13.92 19.70 4.40
CA ASP A 113 -12.78 20.44 4.93
C ASP A 113 -11.51 19.61 4.71
N LEU A 114 -10.71 20.04 3.72
CA LEU A 114 -9.50 19.31 3.32
C LEU A 114 -8.40 19.39 4.38
N GLN A 115 -8.30 20.49 5.14
CA GLN A 115 -7.28 20.59 6.17
C GLN A 115 -7.61 19.68 7.34
N ALA A 116 -8.89 19.63 7.75
CA ALA A 116 -9.33 18.71 8.78
C ALA A 116 -9.14 17.23 8.39
N GLU A 117 -9.32 16.88 7.10
CA GLU A 117 -9.00 15.53 6.60
C GLU A 117 -7.50 15.22 6.69
N CYS A 118 -6.63 16.15 6.31
CA CYS A 118 -5.18 15.99 6.45
C CYS A 118 -4.77 15.81 7.92
N ASP A 119 -5.28 16.66 8.82
CA ASP A 119 -4.97 16.60 10.25
C ASP A 119 -5.46 15.26 10.85
N ALA A 120 -6.67 14.82 10.48
CA ALA A 120 -7.20 13.53 10.89
C ALA A 120 -6.41 12.33 10.34
N PHE A 121 -5.73 12.49 9.20
CA PHE A 121 -4.86 11.45 8.64
C PHE A 121 -3.54 11.34 9.41
N GLU A 122 -2.99 12.47 9.87
CA GLU A 122 -1.79 12.51 10.73
C GLU A 122 -2.04 11.97 12.16
N GLU A 123 -3.28 12.04 12.66
CA GLU A 123 -3.65 11.52 13.98
C GLU A 123 -3.84 9.98 14.04
N LYS A 124 -3.92 9.30 12.88
CA LYS A 124 -4.20 7.85 12.78
C LYS A 124 -3.00 6.96 13.03
#